data_AF-A0A6B3BKM2-F1
#
_entry.id   AF-A0A6B3BKM2-F1
#
_cell.length_a   1.000
_cell.length_b   1.000
_cell.length_c   1.000
_cell.angle_alpha   90.00
_cell.angle_beta   90.00
_cell.angle_gamma   90.00
#
_symmetry.space_group_name_H-M   'P 1'
#
loop_
_entity.id
_entity.type
_entity.pdbx_description
1 polymer ?
#
loop_
_entity_poly.entity_id
_entity_poly.type
_entity_poly.pdbx_seq_one_letter_code
_entity_poly.pdbx_strand_id
1 'polypeptide(L)'
;MHVHFDGTPDNKLPLLLAACQYRFAGDVEAMARHLIDDVPHGWDELGTDLLDGAPAALRRSLTGGEDFPSRQIDMTNVICVGGPPDERTLVTQDGIGAEEWAYVLHPHGIEVIALQAYDRGPVVAWDTDPRSRVTTNPSAWHPDTPAPIVAPRTAPRLATAVPAPAPRKTTRR
;
A
#
# COMPACT_ATOMS: atom_id res chain seq x y z
N MET A 1 1.46 -12.30 -10.06
CA MET A 1 1.96 -11.14 -10.83
C MET A 1 2.87 -10.32 -9.91
N HIS A 2 4.06 -9.92 -10.37
CA HIS A 2 5.10 -9.31 -9.52
C HIS A 2 5.28 -7.83 -9.88
N VAL A 3 5.37 -6.96 -8.87
CA VAL A 3 5.79 -5.57 -9.07
C VAL A 3 6.96 -5.27 -8.14
N HIS A 4 8.03 -4.78 -8.74
CA HIS A 4 9.28 -4.45 -8.09
C HIS A 4 9.39 -2.93 -7.91
N PHE A 5 9.66 -2.46 -6.69
CA PHE A 5 9.66 -1.03 -6.39
C PHE A 5 10.72 -0.63 -5.35
N ASP A 6 11.37 0.51 -5.60
CA ASP A 6 12.26 1.22 -4.68
C ASP A 6 11.47 1.98 -3.58
N GLY A 7 10.60 1.27 -2.86
CA GLY A 7 9.72 1.91 -1.90
C GLY A 7 9.43 1.06 -0.68
N THR A 8 9.59 1.66 0.50
CA THR A 8 9.31 1.03 1.78
C THR A 8 7.81 0.76 1.97
N PRO A 9 7.44 -0.27 2.76
CA PRO A 9 6.06 -0.71 2.89
C PRO A 9 5.17 0.33 3.57
N ASP A 10 5.71 1.24 4.38
CA ASP A 10 4.94 2.34 4.97
C ASP A 10 4.48 3.40 3.95
N ASN A 11 5.16 3.51 2.81
CA ASN A 11 4.78 4.41 1.73
C ASN A 11 3.98 3.69 0.65
N LYS A 12 4.47 2.55 0.15
CA LYS A 12 3.87 1.90 -1.03
C LYS A 12 2.65 1.06 -0.71
N LEU A 13 2.62 0.34 0.42
CA LEU A 13 1.48 -0.51 0.76
C LEU A 13 0.18 0.28 0.92
N PRO A 14 0.13 1.44 1.61
CA PRO A 14 -1.06 2.29 1.65
C PRO A 14 -1.59 2.71 0.28
N LEU A 15 -0.70 3.07 -0.65
CA LEU A 15 -1.09 3.48 -2.00
C LEU A 15 -1.71 2.31 -2.76
N LEU A 16 -1.12 1.12 -2.68
CA LEU A 16 -1.61 -0.08 -3.37
C LEU A 16 -2.96 -0.57 -2.80
N LEU A 17 -3.12 -0.54 -1.47
CA LEU A 17 -4.39 -0.85 -0.81
C LEU A 17 -5.49 0.13 -1.26
N ALA A 18 -5.20 1.43 -1.25
CA ALA A 18 -6.15 2.46 -1.68
C ALA A 18 -6.47 2.36 -3.18
N ALA A 19 -5.48 2.08 -4.03
CA ALA A 19 -5.69 1.89 -5.46
C ALA A 19 -6.66 0.73 -5.72
N CYS A 20 -6.41 -0.42 -5.09
CA CYS A 20 -7.29 -1.58 -5.19
C CYS A 20 -8.71 -1.22 -4.74
N GLN A 21 -8.87 -0.61 -3.56
CA GLN A 21 -10.18 -0.30 -2.98
C GLN A 21 -10.98 0.75 -3.77
N TYR A 22 -10.33 1.78 -4.30
CA TYR A 22 -11.01 2.96 -4.84
C TYR A 22 -10.86 3.12 -6.35
N ARG A 23 -9.63 3.07 -6.88
CA ARG A 23 -9.38 3.25 -8.31
C ARG A 23 -9.84 2.06 -9.13
N PHE A 24 -9.56 0.86 -8.64
CA PHE A 24 -9.86 -0.39 -9.33
C PHE A 24 -11.09 -1.12 -8.77
N ALA A 25 -11.74 -0.58 -7.72
CA ALA A 25 -12.95 -1.14 -7.11
C ALA A 25 -12.86 -2.64 -6.75
N GLY A 26 -11.67 -3.11 -6.34
CA GLY A 26 -11.37 -4.50 -5.99
C GLY A 26 -10.94 -5.37 -7.18
N ASP A 27 -10.87 -4.82 -8.40
CA ASP A 27 -10.42 -5.55 -9.59
C ASP A 27 -8.88 -5.64 -9.61
N VAL A 28 -8.36 -6.70 -8.99
CA VAL A 28 -6.92 -6.99 -8.92
C VAL A 28 -6.32 -7.22 -10.31
N GLU A 29 -7.08 -7.77 -11.26
CA GLU A 29 -6.61 -7.99 -12.63
C GLU A 29 -6.45 -6.68 -13.38
N ALA A 30 -7.41 -5.75 -13.25
CA ALA A 30 -7.28 -4.40 -13.81
C ALA A 30 -6.12 -3.63 -13.17
N MET A 31 -5.93 -3.76 -11.86
CA MET A 31 -4.80 -3.17 -11.16
C MET A 31 -3.47 -3.76 -11.63
N ALA A 32 -3.39 -5.08 -11.78
CA ALA A 32 -2.17 -5.75 -12.22
C ALA A 32 -1.83 -5.39 -13.67
N ARG A 33 -2.83 -5.30 -14.55
CA ARG A 33 -2.66 -4.80 -15.92
C ARG A 33 -2.08 -3.39 -15.92
N HIS A 34 -2.65 -2.50 -15.11
CA HIS A 34 -2.16 -1.13 -15.00
C HIS A 34 -0.73 -1.03 -14.45
N LEU A 35 -0.39 -1.85 -13.44
CA LEU A 35 0.90 -1.77 -12.76
C LEU A 35 2.03 -2.50 -13.50
N ILE A 36 1.70 -3.51 -14.32
CA ILE A 36 2.67 -4.45 -14.89
C ILE A 36 2.57 -4.48 -16.42
N ASP A 37 1.38 -4.71 -16.97
CA ASP A 37 1.23 -4.99 -18.39
C ASP A 37 1.25 -3.72 -19.25
N ASP A 38 0.65 -2.64 -18.75
CA ASP A 38 0.48 -1.36 -19.47
C ASP A 38 1.74 -0.48 -19.39
N VAL A 39 2.80 -0.94 -18.71
CA VAL A 39 4.01 -0.15 -18.46
C VAL A 39 5.24 -0.85 -19.06
N PRO A 40 5.84 -0.30 -20.13
CA PRO A 40 6.88 -1.00 -20.90
C PRO A 40 8.12 -1.39 -20.09
N HIS A 41 8.55 -0.52 -19.17
CA HIS A 41 9.81 -0.66 -18.42
C HIS A 41 9.62 -0.66 -16.90
N GLY A 42 8.38 -0.64 -16.45
CA GLY A 42 8.04 -0.42 -15.04
C GLY A 42 8.03 1.06 -14.64
N TRP A 43 7.83 1.25 -13.34
CA TRP A 43 7.64 2.55 -12.71
C TRP A 43 8.91 2.95 -11.95
N ASP A 44 9.36 4.18 -12.17
CA ASP A 44 10.39 4.85 -11.36
C ASP A 44 9.81 5.23 -10.00
N GLU A 45 8.58 5.75 -9.99
CA GLU A 45 7.89 6.11 -8.77
C GLU A 45 6.37 5.96 -8.93
N LEU A 46 5.71 5.30 -7.98
CA LEU A 46 4.26 5.36 -7.85
C LEU A 46 3.84 6.62 -7.13
N GLY A 47 2.90 7.32 -7.75
CA GLY A 47 2.36 8.58 -7.32
C GLY A 47 0.90 8.51 -6.89
N THR A 48 0.38 9.70 -6.65
CA THR A 48 -0.95 9.97 -6.15
C THR A 48 -2.06 9.69 -7.15
N ASP A 49 -1.76 9.51 -8.44
CA ASP A 49 -2.76 9.09 -9.44
C ASP A 49 -3.34 7.71 -9.08
N LEU A 50 -2.60 6.86 -8.37
CA LEU A 50 -3.14 5.61 -7.82
C LEU A 50 -4.33 5.82 -6.86
N LEU A 51 -4.49 7.02 -6.33
CA LEU A 51 -5.58 7.41 -5.43
C LEU A 51 -6.78 8.02 -6.16
N ASP A 52 -6.84 7.90 -7.50
CA ASP A 52 -8.01 8.33 -8.26
C ASP A 52 -9.27 7.61 -7.79
N GLY A 53 -10.34 8.36 -7.55
CA GLY A 53 -11.59 7.85 -6.96
C GLY A 53 -11.56 7.72 -5.43
N ALA A 54 -10.41 7.89 -4.77
CA ALA A 54 -10.33 7.85 -3.31
C ALA A 54 -10.92 9.13 -2.67
N PRO A 55 -11.54 9.04 -1.47
CA PRO A 55 -11.99 10.21 -0.74
C PRO A 55 -10.86 11.21 -0.47
N ALA A 56 -11.12 12.51 -0.62
CA ALA A 56 -10.11 13.56 -0.40
C ALA A 56 -9.45 13.49 1.00
N ALA A 57 -10.19 13.06 2.02
CA ALA A 57 -9.67 12.84 3.37
C ALA A 57 -8.69 11.66 3.45
N LEU A 58 -8.87 10.62 2.63
CA LEU A 58 -7.90 9.53 2.52
C LEU A 58 -6.66 10.00 1.77
N ARG A 59 -6.83 10.63 0.61
CA ARG A 59 -5.72 11.19 -0.18
C ARG A 59 -4.81 12.08 0.66
N ARG A 60 -5.38 13.05 1.37
CA ARG A 60 -4.62 13.93 2.27
C ARG A 60 -3.93 13.19 3.42
N SER A 61 -4.56 12.13 3.93
CA SER A 61 -3.97 11.32 5.01
C SER A 61 -2.75 10.52 4.56
N LEU A 62 -2.71 10.11 3.29
CA LEU A 62 -1.62 9.31 2.74
C LEU A 62 -0.48 10.16 2.16
N THR A 63 -0.81 11.32 1.59
CA THR A 63 0.18 12.14 0.86
C THR A 63 0.53 13.44 1.58
N GLY A 64 -0.01 13.69 2.77
CA GLY A 64 0.09 15.00 3.42
C GLY A 64 -0.65 16.13 2.67
N GLY A 65 -1.38 15.80 1.60
CA GLY A 65 -1.99 16.77 0.70
C GLY A 65 -1.12 17.12 -0.52
N GLU A 66 0.04 16.47 -0.67
CA GLU A 66 0.85 16.59 -1.88
C GLU A 66 0.21 15.84 -3.05
N ASP A 67 0.48 16.36 -4.24
CA ASP A 67 0.03 15.84 -5.54
C ASP A 67 1.27 15.61 -6.39
N PHE A 68 1.52 14.36 -6.73
CA PHE A 68 2.63 13.95 -7.57
C PHE A 68 2.16 12.77 -8.43
N PRO A 69 2.29 12.82 -9.77
CA PRO A 69 1.90 11.71 -10.63
C PRO A 69 2.94 10.59 -10.58
N SER A 70 2.51 9.36 -10.87
CA SER A 70 3.43 8.24 -11.08
C SER A 70 4.39 8.53 -12.23
N ARG A 71 5.66 8.16 -12.07
CA ARG A 71 6.74 8.34 -13.04
C ARG A 71 7.19 6.98 -13.55
N GLN A 72 7.24 6.81 -14.86
CA GLN A 72 7.78 5.60 -15.49
C GLN A 72 9.29 5.70 -15.65
N ILE A 73 9.98 4.57 -15.67
CA ILE A 73 11.43 4.54 -15.93
C ILE A 73 11.67 5.05 -17.36
N ASP A 74 12.42 6.16 -17.47
CA ASP A 74 12.88 6.68 -18.76
C ASP A 74 14.17 5.93 -19.16
N MET A 75 14.15 5.27 -20.32
CA MET A 75 15.29 4.53 -20.90
C MET A 75 16.57 5.38 -21.00
N THR A 76 16.49 6.71 -20.93
CA THR A 76 17.64 7.61 -20.96
C THR A 76 18.59 7.42 -19.76
N ASN A 77 18.11 6.85 -18.64
CA ASN A 77 18.91 6.65 -17.42
C ASN A 77 19.21 5.16 -17.10
N VAL A 78 18.90 4.24 -18.01
CA VAL A 78 19.15 2.81 -17.83
C VAL A 78 20.56 2.48 -18.34
N ILE A 79 21.53 2.37 -17.42
CA ILE A 79 22.82 1.76 -17.74
C ILE A 79 22.58 0.25 -17.91
N CYS A 80 22.38 -0.18 -19.15
CA CYS A 80 22.29 -1.59 -19.50
C CYS A 80 23.66 -2.25 -19.27
N VAL A 81 23.86 -2.86 -18.10
CA VAL A 81 25.00 -3.78 -17.91
C VAL A 81 24.66 -5.08 -18.63
N GLY A 82 24.99 -5.16 -19.94
CA GLY A 82 25.10 -6.45 -20.63
C GLY A 82 24.34 -6.68 -21.94
N GLY A 83 23.56 -5.75 -22.49
CA GLY A 83 22.89 -5.99 -23.78
C GLY A 83 21.79 -5.02 -24.16
N PRO A 84 21.27 -5.10 -25.41
CA PRO A 84 20.26 -4.17 -25.92
C PRO A 84 18.90 -4.31 -25.20
N PRO A 85 18.07 -3.25 -25.22
CA PRO A 85 17.10 -2.95 -24.17
C PRO A 85 15.71 -3.59 -24.36
N ASP A 86 15.59 -4.63 -25.18
CA ASP A 86 14.31 -5.18 -25.65
C ASP A 86 13.79 -6.37 -24.84
N GLU A 87 14.59 -6.93 -23.95
CA GLU A 87 14.12 -7.98 -23.05
C GLU A 87 13.75 -7.39 -21.71
N ARG A 88 12.53 -7.71 -21.25
CA ARG A 88 12.10 -7.52 -19.87
C ARG A 88 13.10 -8.24 -18.97
N THR A 89 14.15 -7.52 -18.54
CA THR A 89 15.13 -8.07 -17.62
C THR A 89 14.38 -8.40 -16.34
N LEU A 90 14.19 -9.70 -16.11
CA LEU A 90 13.85 -10.24 -14.81
C LEU A 90 14.84 -9.61 -13.83
N VAL A 91 14.33 -8.93 -12.80
CA VAL A 91 15.15 -8.47 -11.69
C VAL A 91 15.78 -9.71 -11.07
N THR A 92 17.02 -9.99 -11.48
CA THR A 92 17.85 -11.03 -10.92
C THR A 92 18.61 -10.46 -9.75
N GLN A 93 18.92 -11.33 -8.78
CA GLN A 93 19.56 -11.03 -7.49
C GLN A 93 20.82 -10.14 -7.55
N ASP A 94 21.46 -10.00 -8.71
CA ASP A 94 22.65 -9.17 -8.96
C ASP A 94 22.39 -7.66 -9.13
N GLY A 95 21.13 -7.20 -9.21
CA GLY A 95 20.78 -5.77 -9.37
C GLY A 95 20.29 -5.08 -8.08
N ILE A 96 20.29 -5.79 -6.96
CA ILE A 96 19.50 -5.48 -5.77
C ILE A 96 20.18 -4.42 -4.89
N GLY A 97 19.51 -3.28 -4.69
CA GLY A 97 19.87 -2.32 -3.65
C GLY A 97 19.66 -2.91 -2.24
N ALA A 98 20.40 -2.45 -1.23
CA ALA A 98 20.37 -3.03 0.12
C ALA A 98 19.03 -2.91 0.88
N GLU A 99 18.02 -2.26 0.30
CA GLU A 99 16.74 -1.90 0.92
C GLU A 99 15.53 -2.37 0.11
N GLU A 100 15.67 -3.48 -0.62
CA GLU A 100 14.70 -3.87 -1.64
C GLU A 100 13.49 -4.63 -1.07
N TRP A 101 12.29 -4.14 -1.40
CA TRP A 101 11.02 -4.73 -1.04
C TRP A 101 10.30 -5.20 -2.30
N ALA A 102 9.69 -6.39 -2.26
CA ALA A 102 8.82 -6.86 -3.34
C ALA A 102 7.35 -6.87 -2.93
N TYR A 103 6.51 -6.57 -3.91
CA TYR A 103 5.05 -6.55 -3.77
C TYR A 103 4.44 -7.52 -4.78
N VAL A 104 3.89 -8.64 -4.30
CA VAL A 104 3.26 -9.65 -5.15
C VAL A 104 1.75 -9.57 -5.01
N LEU A 105 1.06 -9.34 -6.13
CA LEU A 105 -0.39 -9.25 -6.15
C LEU A 105 -0.97 -10.66 -6.18
N HIS A 106 -1.77 -10.96 -5.16
CA HIS A 106 -2.59 -12.18 -5.06
C HIS A 106 -4.08 -11.83 -5.15
N PRO A 107 -4.95 -12.78 -5.55
CA PRO A 107 -6.39 -12.54 -5.59
C PRO A 107 -6.99 -12.09 -4.24
N HIS A 108 -6.41 -12.52 -3.13
CA HIS A 108 -6.91 -12.28 -1.77
C HIS A 108 -6.10 -11.24 -0.99
N GLY A 109 -5.01 -10.71 -1.54
CA GLY A 109 -4.19 -9.72 -0.86
C GLY A 109 -2.90 -9.40 -1.61
N ILE A 110 -2.03 -8.67 -0.94
CA ILE A 110 -0.70 -8.30 -1.41
C ILE A 110 0.35 -8.90 -0.49
N GLU A 111 1.22 -9.72 -1.03
CA GLU A 111 2.39 -10.23 -0.31
C GLU A 111 3.49 -9.18 -0.34
N VAL A 112 4.06 -8.91 0.83
CA VAL A 112 5.12 -7.91 0.99
C VAL A 112 6.36 -8.64 1.47
N ILE A 113 7.39 -8.68 0.63
CA ILE A 113 8.60 -9.46 0.87
C ILE A 113 9.74 -8.49 1.15
N ALA A 114 10.36 -8.67 2.32
CA ALA A 114 11.64 -8.04 2.62
C ALA A 114 12.77 -8.86 1.98
N LEU A 115 13.16 -8.53 0.73
CA LEU A 115 14.13 -9.31 -0.06
C LEU A 115 15.52 -9.39 0.59
N GLN A 116 15.84 -8.46 1.48
CA GLN A 116 17.06 -8.47 2.29
C GLN A 116 17.11 -9.59 3.34
N ALA A 117 15.97 -10.20 3.69
CA ALA A 117 15.89 -11.17 4.79
C ALA A 117 15.13 -12.44 4.43
N TYR A 118 14.18 -12.39 3.49
CA TYR A 118 13.25 -13.48 3.21
C TYR A 118 12.96 -13.61 1.72
N ASP A 119 12.74 -14.85 1.27
CA ASP A 119 12.27 -15.15 -0.10
C ASP A 119 10.75 -15.01 -0.24
N ARG A 120 10.02 -14.92 0.88
CA ARG A 120 8.56 -14.78 0.96
C ARG A 120 8.15 -13.90 2.13
N GLY A 121 6.96 -13.34 2.05
CA GLY A 121 6.42 -12.44 3.05
C GLY A 121 5.00 -12.80 3.48
N PRO A 122 4.47 -12.13 4.51
CA PRO A 122 3.07 -12.25 4.87
C PRO A 122 2.18 -11.57 3.82
N VAL A 123 0.99 -12.13 3.61
CA VAL A 123 -0.03 -11.55 2.74
C VAL A 123 -0.89 -10.58 3.55
N VAL A 124 -1.01 -9.36 3.06
CA VAL A 124 -1.86 -8.30 3.58
C VAL A 124 -3.18 -8.33 2.81
N ALA A 125 -4.30 -8.47 3.51
CA ALA A 125 -5.61 -8.52 2.86
C ALA A 125 -5.97 -7.18 2.21
N TRP A 126 -6.65 -7.23 1.06
CA TRP A 126 -7.03 -6.02 0.30
C TRP A 126 -7.99 -5.08 1.05
N ASP A 127 -8.73 -5.59 2.04
CA ASP A 127 -9.65 -4.82 2.90
C ASP A 127 -8.95 -4.13 4.09
N THR A 128 -7.64 -4.29 4.22
CA THR A 128 -6.83 -3.59 5.23
C THR A 128 -6.99 -2.07 5.07
N ASP A 129 -7.26 -1.36 6.16
CA ASP A 129 -7.37 0.10 6.13
C ASP A 129 -6.05 0.71 5.61
N PRO A 130 -6.05 1.45 4.50
CA PRO A 130 -4.83 2.05 3.95
C PRO A 130 -4.15 3.03 4.92
N ARG A 131 -4.86 3.54 5.94
CA ARG A 131 -4.28 4.41 6.98
C ARG A 131 -3.59 3.64 8.11
N SER A 132 -3.60 2.31 8.04
CA SER A 132 -2.93 1.48 9.04
C SER A 132 -1.44 1.83 9.11
N ARG A 133 -0.89 1.80 10.32
CA ARG A 133 0.56 2.00 10.51
C ARG A 133 1.27 0.74 10.09
N VAL A 134 2.26 0.89 9.23
CA VAL A 134 3.06 -0.19 8.67
C VAL A 134 4.51 0.00 9.13
N THR A 135 5.17 -1.07 9.55
CA THR A 135 6.60 -0.99 9.91
C THR A 135 7.49 -1.22 8.69
N THR A 136 8.61 -0.50 8.65
CA THR A 136 9.69 -0.69 7.67
C THR A 136 10.79 -1.62 8.19
N ASN A 137 10.65 -2.20 9.39
CA ASN A 137 11.62 -3.13 9.94
C ASN A 137 11.55 -4.48 9.19
N PRO A 138 12.59 -4.89 8.43
CA PRO A 138 12.57 -6.11 7.63
C PRO A 138 12.30 -7.37 8.46
N SER A 139 12.89 -7.46 9.65
CA SER A 139 12.75 -8.64 10.53
C SER A 139 11.30 -8.90 10.97
N ALA A 140 10.42 -7.89 10.92
CA ALA A 140 9.02 -8.01 11.31
C ALA A 140 8.12 -8.62 10.21
N TRP A 141 8.62 -8.78 8.99
CA TRP A 141 7.88 -9.31 7.82
C TRP A 141 8.11 -10.80 7.60
N HIS A 142 8.18 -11.58 8.67
CA HIS A 142 8.40 -13.02 8.56
C HIS A 142 7.14 -13.71 7.98
N PRO A 143 7.29 -14.65 7.03
CA PRO A 143 6.14 -15.26 6.33
C PRO A 143 5.19 -16.03 7.26
N ASP A 144 5.73 -16.64 8.33
CA ASP A 144 4.93 -17.39 9.32
C ASP A 144 4.28 -16.51 10.40
N THR A 145 4.40 -15.18 10.29
CA THR A 145 3.82 -14.24 11.26
C THR A 145 2.80 -13.32 10.60
N PRO A 146 1.79 -12.82 11.33
CA PRO A 146 0.88 -11.82 10.81
C PRO A 146 1.64 -10.58 10.33
N ALA A 147 1.18 -9.98 9.23
CA ALA A 147 1.78 -8.75 8.71
C ALA A 147 1.83 -7.68 9.82
N PRO A 148 2.96 -6.97 9.98
CA PRO A 148 3.18 -6.02 11.07
C PRO A 148 2.46 -4.68 10.80
N ILE A 149 1.13 -4.77 10.75
CA ILE A 149 0.21 -3.69 10.40
C ILE A 149 -0.69 -3.42 11.61
N VAL A 150 -0.73 -2.16 12.02
CA VAL A 150 -1.54 -1.73 13.16
C VAL A 150 -2.66 -0.83 12.65
N ALA A 151 -3.90 -1.27 12.86
CA ALA A 151 -5.08 -0.51 12.49
C ALA A 151 -5.01 0.93 13.05
N PRO A 152 -5.53 1.93 12.31
CA PRO A 152 -5.57 3.29 12.80
C PRO A 152 -6.31 3.32 14.13
N ARG A 153 -5.78 4.06 15.11
CA ARG A 153 -6.47 4.22 16.39
C ARG A 153 -7.73 5.04 16.16
N THR A 154 -8.87 4.38 16.03
CA THR A 154 -10.17 5.05 16.14
C THR A 154 -10.24 5.61 17.55
N ALA A 155 -10.31 6.94 17.68
CA ALA A 155 -10.56 7.55 18.99
C ALA A 155 -11.84 6.89 19.56
N PRO A 156 -11.83 6.42 20.83
CA PRO A 156 -13.03 5.87 21.41
C PRO A 156 -14.11 6.94 21.33
N ARG A 157 -15.21 6.63 20.63
CA ARG A 157 -16.39 7.48 20.56
C ARG A 157 -16.85 7.64 22.00
N LEU A 158 -16.65 8.83 22.60
CA LEU A 158 -17.21 9.15 23.90
C LEU A 158 -18.70 8.81 23.83
N ALA A 159 -19.13 7.80 24.59
CA ALA A 159 -20.53 7.45 24.70
C ALA A 159 -21.27 8.72 25.10
N THR A 160 -22.19 9.16 24.24
CA THR A 160 -23.06 10.30 24.54
C THR A 160 -23.76 9.97 25.85
N ALA A 161 -23.48 10.75 26.89
CA ALA A 161 -24.10 10.58 28.19
C ALA A 161 -25.61 10.63 28.01
N VAL A 162 -26.29 9.54 28.37
CA VAL A 162 -27.75 9.48 28.38
C VAL A 162 -28.22 10.54 29.39
N PRO A 163 -29.08 11.50 29.00
CA PRO A 163 -29.55 12.51 29.94
C PRO A 163 -30.34 11.84 31.07
N ALA A 164 -29.97 12.17 32.31
CA ALA A 164 -30.62 11.66 33.50
C ALA A 164 -32.12 12.05 33.51
N PRO A 165 -33.04 11.15 33.90
CA PRO A 165 -34.45 11.49 34.01
C PRO A 165 -34.67 12.55 35.10
N ALA A 166 -35.41 13.61 34.76
CA ALA A 166 -35.72 14.70 35.68
C ALA A 166 -36.54 14.20 36.89
N PRO A 167 -36.28 14.73 38.10
CA PRO A 167 -37.04 14.36 39.29
C PRO A 167 -38.49 14.86 39.18
N ARG A 168 -39.44 13.94 39.27
CA ARG A 168 -40.87 14.25 39.39
C ARG A 168 -41.10 14.97 40.72
N LYS A 169 -41.54 16.23 40.67
CA LYS A 169 -42.04 16.97 41.83
C LYS A 169 -43.39 16.36 42.24
N THR A 170 -43.44 15.70 43.40
CA THR A 170 -44.70 15.33 44.06
C THR A 170 -45.25 16.56 44.78
N THR A 171 -46.27 17.18 44.20
CA THR A 171 -47.14 18.13 44.91
C THR A 171 -48.11 17.32 45.77
N ARG A 172 -48.06 17.46 47.09
CA ARG A 172 -49.10 16.94 47.99
C ARG A 172 -49.83 18.13 48.62
N ARG A 173 -51.15 18.10 48.44
CA ARG A 173 -52.18 19.04 48.92
C ARG A 173 -52.58 18.70 50.35
#